data_AF-A0A424Y047-F1
#
_entry.id   AF-A0A424Y047-F1
#
_cell.length_a   1.000
_cell.length_b   1.000
_cell.length_c   1.000
_cell.angle_alpha   90.00
_cell.angle_beta   90.00
_cell.angle_gamma   90.00
#
_symmetry.space_group_name_H-M   'P 1'
#
loop_
_entity.id
_entity.type
_entity.pdbx_description
1 polymer ?
#
loop_
_entity_poly.entity_id
_entity_poly.type
_entity_poly.pdbx_seq_one_letter_code
_entity_poly.pdbx_strand_id
1 'polypeptide(L)'
;MSTIHTIEAIEKNEDIEDATEVRLAGNDVGDALEMVMERPLEVEGFYPVKLDGYGEGMRMLYANGEEVDYSVRTDRFTQQLSEGCFYNMKMAQQYLSAQLQVKYRVPIPLGKDIMLVPFKTRAQLVKGDSVTGYVNWHAVERVLSRGRIVLKSGREFPCLNKGRTVKQRMVQAQLGAVLMGKYYRAGYRGKGYRE
;
A
#
# COMPACT_ATOMS: atom_id res chain seq x y z
N MET A 1 14.83 -62.09 -2.78
CA MET A 1 15.75 -61.65 -1.71
C MET A 1 16.94 -60.96 -2.35
N SER A 2 16.99 -59.63 -2.31
CA SER A 2 18.16 -58.86 -1.86
C SER A 2 17.80 -57.38 -1.97
N THR A 3 18.22 -56.66 -0.95
CA THR A 3 17.75 -55.35 -0.51
C THR A 3 18.95 -54.42 -0.55
N ILE A 4 18.82 -53.23 -1.17
CA ILE A 4 19.45 -51.93 -0.79
C ILE A 4 20.99 -51.80 -1.05
N HIS A 5 21.67 -50.68 -1.36
CA HIS A 5 21.56 -49.19 -1.39
C HIS A 5 22.30 -48.71 -2.69
N THR A 6 22.08 -47.53 -3.26
CA THR A 6 22.76 -46.26 -2.89
C THR A 6 22.18 -45.09 -3.71
N ILE A 7 22.05 -43.96 -3.02
CA ILE A 7 21.55 -42.65 -3.43
C ILE A 7 22.67 -41.87 -4.16
N GLU A 8 22.36 -41.26 -5.31
CA GLU A 8 23.01 -40.11 -5.97
C GLU A 8 22.16 -39.87 -7.26
N ALA A 9 21.74 -38.70 -7.70
CA ALA A 9 22.20 -37.33 -7.49
C ALA A 9 21.02 -36.33 -7.60
N ILE A 10 21.19 -35.21 -6.91
CA ILE A 10 20.44 -33.96 -7.01
C ILE A 10 21.01 -33.19 -8.21
N GLU A 11 20.14 -32.66 -9.09
CA GLU A 11 20.30 -31.55 -10.06
C GLU A 11 19.19 -31.74 -11.14
N LYS A 12 18.33 -30.80 -11.55
CA LYS A 12 18.41 -29.34 -11.79
C LYS A 12 16.98 -28.76 -11.63
N ASN A 13 16.79 -27.65 -10.92
CA ASN A 13 16.64 -26.28 -11.46
C ASN A 13 15.92 -26.20 -12.82
N GLU A 14 14.66 -25.80 -12.79
CA GLU A 14 14.13 -24.85 -13.78
C GLU A 14 13.44 -23.72 -13.02
N ASP A 15 13.90 -22.53 -13.34
CA ASP A 15 13.62 -21.24 -12.73
C ASP A 15 12.18 -20.80 -12.97
N ILE A 16 11.50 -20.37 -11.91
CA ILE A 16 10.31 -19.53 -12.00
C ILE A 16 10.78 -18.09 -11.82
N GLU A 17 11.26 -17.47 -12.90
CA GLU A 17 11.32 -16.01 -13.01
C GLU A 17 10.04 -15.53 -13.68
N ASP A 18 9.00 -15.30 -12.88
CA ASP A 18 7.89 -14.44 -13.28
C ASP A 18 8.37 -12.99 -13.04
N ALA A 19 9.21 -12.50 -13.94
CA ALA A 19 9.70 -11.13 -13.91
C ALA A 19 8.59 -10.21 -14.43
N THR A 20 7.74 -9.73 -13.52
CA THR A 20 6.85 -8.61 -13.80
C THR A 20 7.70 -7.42 -14.23
N GLU A 21 7.65 -7.07 -15.51
CA GLU A 21 8.44 -5.97 -16.07
C GLU A 21 7.97 -4.64 -15.46
N VAL A 22 8.80 -4.06 -14.59
CA VAL A 22 8.48 -2.81 -13.89
C VAL A 22 8.68 -1.64 -14.86
N ARG A 23 7.62 -0.88 -15.13
CA ARG A 23 7.70 0.31 -15.97
C ARG A 23 8.14 1.50 -15.14
N LEU A 24 9.16 2.23 -15.60
CA LEU A 24 9.45 3.57 -15.09
C LEU A 24 8.49 4.55 -15.76
N ALA A 25 7.51 5.06 -15.02
CA ALA A 25 6.76 6.22 -15.48
C ALA A 25 7.71 7.43 -15.46
N GLY A 26 7.52 8.35 -16.40
CA GLY A 26 8.22 9.64 -16.41
C GLY A 26 8.05 10.38 -15.08
N ASN A 27 8.86 11.41 -14.86
CA ASN A 27 9.04 12.13 -13.58
C ASN A 27 7.80 12.78 -12.92
N ASP A 28 6.57 12.51 -13.34
CA ASP A 28 5.42 13.27 -12.88
C ASP A 28 4.67 12.60 -11.72
N VAL A 29 4.77 13.25 -10.56
CA VAL A 29 3.88 13.02 -9.42
C VAL A 29 2.42 13.18 -9.83
N GLY A 30 2.13 14.05 -10.80
CA GLY A 30 0.82 14.29 -11.37
C GLY A 30 0.14 12.99 -11.81
N ASP A 31 0.83 12.16 -12.58
CA ASP A 31 0.30 10.87 -13.05
C ASP A 31 -0.05 9.94 -11.88
N ALA A 32 0.82 9.85 -10.87
CA ALA A 32 0.57 9.03 -9.68
C ALA A 32 -0.63 9.56 -8.86
N LEU A 33 -0.77 10.88 -8.74
CA LEU A 33 -1.89 11.52 -8.05
C LEU A 33 -3.19 11.29 -8.80
N GLU A 34 -3.19 11.51 -10.12
CA GLU A 34 -4.33 11.26 -10.99
C GLU A 34 -4.79 9.81 -10.88
N MET A 35 -3.88 8.84 -10.93
CA MET A 35 -4.25 7.43 -10.79
C MET A 35 -4.92 7.13 -9.45
N VAL A 36 -4.41 7.67 -8.33
CA VAL A 36 -5.02 7.44 -7.02
C VAL A 36 -6.35 8.18 -6.85
N MET A 37 -6.48 9.38 -7.43
CA MET A 37 -7.67 10.22 -7.28
C MET A 37 -8.81 9.81 -8.22
N GLU A 38 -8.51 9.54 -9.48
CA GLU A 38 -9.49 9.25 -10.54
C GLU A 38 -9.75 7.75 -10.70
N ARG A 39 -8.75 6.90 -10.43
CA ARG A 39 -8.84 5.43 -10.61
C ARG A 39 -8.51 4.68 -9.31
N PRO A 40 -9.18 5.02 -8.20
CA PRO A 40 -8.84 4.57 -6.85
C PRO A 40 -8.87 3.05 -6.65
N LEU A 41 -9.79 2.38 -7.32
CA LEU A 41 -9.99 0.93 -7.23
C LEU A 41 -8.92 0.13 -7.98
N GLU A 42 -8.17 0.80 -8.85
CA GLU A 42 -7.09 0.16 -9.60
C GLU A 42 -5.77 0.17 -8.82
N VAL A 43 -5.65 0.95 -7.75
CA VAL A 43 -4.45 1.02 -6.93
C VAL A 43 -4.58 0.09 -5.72
N GLU A 44 -3.74 -0.94 -5.66
CA GLU A 44 -3.69 -1.86 -4.53
C GLU A 44 -2.78 -1.37 -3.40
N GLY A 45 -1.77 -0.56 -3.72
CA GLY A 45 -0.88 0.04 -2.75
C GLY A 45 0.36 0.65 -3.37
N PHE A 46 1.18 1.27 -2.55
CA PHE A 46 2.47 1.83 -2.96
C PHE A 46 3.49 1.82 -1.82
N TYR A 47 4.78 1.75 -2.13
CA TYR A 47 5.84 1.68 -1.13
C TYR A 47 7.18 2.22 -1.64
N PRO A 48 8.08 2.65 -0.74
CA PRO A 48 9.36 3.20 -1.13
C PRO A 48 10.29 2.13 -1.68
N VAL A 49 10.98 2.47 -2.76
CA VAL A 49 11.98 1.64 -3.44
C VAL A 49 13.24 2.47 -3.73
N LYS A 50 14.34 1.80 -4.01
CA LYS A 50 15.54 2.46 -4.54
C LYS A 50 15.48 2.33 -6.06
N LEU A 51 15.51 3.46 -6.75
CA LEU A 51 15.53 3.54 -8.20
C LEU A 51 16.95 3.77 -8.68
N ASP A 52 17.36 3.01 -9.69
CA ASP A 52 18.67 3.16 -10.30
C ASP A 52 18.78 4.52 -11.00
N GLY A 53 19.79 5.31 -10.63
CA GLY A 53 20.01 6.65 -11.18
C GLY A 53 19.17 7.78 -10.55
N TYR A 54 18.11 7.47 -9.79
CA TYR A 54 17.19 8.48 -9.21
C TYR A 54 17.16 8.49 -7.67
N GLY A 55 17.76 7.49 -7.02
CA GLY A 55 17.82 7.44 -5.56
C GLY A 55 16.55 6.84 -4.95
N GLU A 56 15.86 7.59 -4.09
CA GLU A 56 14.63 7.11 -3.45
C GLU A 56 13.40 7.45 -4.29
N GLY A 57 12.60 6.43 -4.59
CA GLY A 57 11.33 6.58 -5.30
C GLY A 57 10.22 5.78 -4.63
N MET A 58 9.15 5.58 -5.38
CA MET A 58 7.96 4.86 -4.97
C MET A 58 7.56 3.89 -6.05
N ARG A 59 7.26 2.66 -5.65
CA ARG A 59 6.57 1.70 -6.48
C ARG A 59 5.07 1.72 -6.20
N MET A 60 4.25 1.75 -7.23
CA MET A 60 2.80 1.58 -7.16
C MET A 60 2.40 0.22 -7.73
N LEU A 61 1.47 -0.45 -7.04
CA LEU A 61 0.92 -1.76 -7.41
C LEU A 61 -0.50 -1.58 -7.92
N TYR A 62 -0.78 -2.07 -9.14
CA TYR A 62 -2.10 -1.96 -9.77
C TYR A 62 -2.87 -3.28 -9.79
N ALA A 63 -4.19 -3.24 -9.69
CA ALA A 63 -5.04 -4.43 -9.63
C ALA A 63 -4.92 -5.36 -10.86
N ASN A 64 -4.48 -4.83 -12.00
CA ASN A 64 -4.21 -5.59 -13.22
C ASN A 64 -2.88 -6.38 -13.18
N GLY A 65 -2.13 -6.31 -12.09
CA GLY A 65 -0.83 -6.96 -11.93
C GLY A 65 0.37 -6.10 -12.35
N GLU A 66 0.15 -4.92 -12.92
CA GLU A 66 1.24 -4.01 -13.28
C GLU A 66 1.89 -3.38 -12.04
N GLU A 67 3.17 -3.07 -12.18
CA GLU A 67 3.97 -2.30 -11.22
C GLU A 67 4.60 -1.12 -11.94
N VAL A 68 4.46 0.07 -11.35
CA VAL A 68 5.04 1.29 -11.92
C VAL A 68 5.88 1.98 -10.86
N ASP A 69 7.12 2.29 -11.25
CA ASP A 69 8.05 3.05 -10.43
C ASP A 69 7.97 4.54 -10.78
N TYR A 70 7.84 5.36 -9.75
CA TYR A 70 7.79 6.81 -9.81
C TYR A 70 8.98 7.42 -9.08
N SER A 71 9.63 8.41 -9.69
CA SER A 71 10.72 9.19 -9.09
C SER A 71 10.22 10.21 -8.05
N VAL A 72 9.32 9.79 -7.17
CA VAL A 72 8.80 10.54 -6.03
C VAL A 72 8.87 9.70 -4.77
N ARG A 73 9.27 10.34 -3.67
CA ARG A 73 9.27 9.68 -2.36
C ARG A 73 7.84 9.46 -1.86
N THR A 74 7.60 8.35 -1.16
CA THR A 74 6.25 8.06 -0.64
C THR A 74 5.75 9.07 0.38
N ASP A 75 6.62 9.69 1.18
CA ASP A 75 6.23 10.73 2.13
C ASP A 75 5.75 12.00 1.41
N ARG A 76 6.49 12.46 0.41
CA ARG A 76 6.12 13.57 -0.46
C ARG A 76 4.80 13.28 -1.20
N PHE A 77 4.66 12.09 -1.77
CA PHE A 77 3.43 11.67 -2.43
C PHE A 77 2.23 11.71 -1.47
N THR A 78 2.37 11.18 -0.25
CA THR A 78 1.27 11.24 0.74
C THR A 78 0.95 12.64 1.24
N GLN A 79 1.95 13.53 1.32
CA GLN A 79 1.74 14.93 1.60
C GLN A 79 0.92 15.58 0.47
N GLN A 80 1.29 15.35 -0.79
CA GLN A 80 0.60 15.89 -1.95
C GLN A 80 -0.81 15.31 -2.12
N LEU A 81 -1.04 14.03 -1.80
CA LEU A 81 -2.39 13.47 -1.69
C LEU A 81 -3.24 14.26 -0.69
N SER A 82 -2.66 14.57 0.47
CA SER A 82 -3.34 15.31 1.53
C SER A 82 -3.62 16.78 1.18
N GLU A 83 -2.77 17.39 0.34
CA GLU A 83 -2.90 18.77 -0.14
C GLU A 83 -3.84 18.88 -1.36
N GLY A 84 -3.72 17.96 -2.31
CA GLY A 84 -4.48 17.92 -3.57
C GLY A 84 -5.92 17.44 -3.43
N CYS A 85 -6.22 16.63 -2.41
CA CYS A 85 -7.60 16.36 -2.02
C CYS A 85 -8.13 17.54 -1.19
N PHE A 86 -8.48 18.62 -1.88
CA PHE A 86 -9.01 19.85 -1.31
C PHE A 86 -10.12 19.55 -0.29
N TYR A 87 -9.77 19.66 0.99
CA TYR A 87 -10.70 19.87 2.10
C TYR A 87 -11.53 18.66 2.61
N ASN A 88 -10.88 17.55 3.00
CA ASN A 88 -11.36 16.77 4.16
C ASN A 88 -10.35 15.77 4.74
N MET A 89 -9.27 15.40 4.05
CA MET A 89 -8.43 14.29 4.51
C MET A 89 -7.86 14.50 5.91
N LYS A 90 -7.33 15.69 6.21
CA LYS A 90 -6.79 15.99 7.54
C LYS A 90 -7.85 15.89 8.63
N MET A 91 -9.06 16.39 8.37
CA MET A 91 -10.19 16.31 9.31
C MET A 91 -10.70 14.88 9.46
N ALA A 92 -10.83 14.15 8.36
CA ALA A 92 -11.20 12.73 8.35
C ALA A 92 -10.17 11.88 9.13
N GLN A 93 -8.87 12.14 8.94
CA GLN A 93 -7.82 11.50 9.73
C GLN A 93 -7.85 11.89 11.20
N GLN A 94 -8.11 13.16 11.54
CA GLN A 94 -8.27 13.58 12.93
C GLN A 94 -9.49 12.91 13.58
N TYR A 95 -10.60 12.83 12.84
CA TYR A 95 -11.79 12.12 13.28
C TYR A 95 -11.48 10.64 13.50
N LEU A 96 -10.84 9.95 12.55
CA LEU A 96 -10.41 8.56 12.71
C LEU A 96 -9.45 8.38 13.88
N SER A 97 -8.48 9.28 14.05
CA SER A 97 -7.52 9.27 15.14
C SER A 97 -8.23 9.31 16.50
N ALA A 98 -9.23 10.18 16.64
CA ALA A 98 -10.03 10.29 17.85
C ALA A 98 -10.91 9.06 18.10
N GLN A 99 -11.62 8.59 17.07
CA GLN A 99 -12.54 7.44 17.18
C GLN A 99 -11.82 6.12 17.43
N LEU A 100 -10.66 5.91 16.77
CA LEU A 100 -9.87 4.68 16.89
C LEU A 100 -8.87 4.74 18.04
N GLN A 101 -8.71 5.90 18.68
CA GLN A 101 -7.68 6.17 19.70
C GLN A 101 -6.25 5.87 19.20
N VAL A 102 -5.98 6.20 17.94
CA VAL A 102 -4.69 5.98 17.28
C VAL A 102 -4.06 7.33 16.95
N LYS A 103 -2.88 7.62 17.50
CA LYS A 103 -2.14 8.87 17.20
C LYS A 103 -1.08 8.71 16.11
N TYR A 104 -0.54 7.51 15.96
CA TYR A 104 0.52 7.21 15.01
C TYR A 104 0.00 6.23 13.96
N ARG A 105 0.32 6.47 12.68
CA ARG A 105 -0.04 5.56 11.57
C ARG A 105 -1.56 5.43 11.40
N VAL A 106 -2.27 6.54 11.57
CA VAL A 106 -3.70 6.62 11.29
C VAL A 106 -3.89 6.30 9.80
N PRO A 107 -4.83 5.41 9.43
CA PRO A 107 -5.20 5.20 8.04
C PRO A 107 -5.55 6.52 7.35
N ILE A 108 -5.23 6.63 6.07
CA ILE A 108 -5.56 7.79 5.24
C ILE A 108 -6.82 7.45 4.42
N PRO A 109 -7.98 8.02 4.74
CA PRO A 109 -9.18 7.85 3.92
C PRO A 109 -9.12 8.80 2.71
N LEU A 110 -9.27 8.25 1.50
CA LEU A 110 -9.46 9.04 0.28
C LEU A 110 -10.87 8.76 -0.24
N GLY A 111 -11.79 9.66 0.08
CA GLY A 111 -13.20 9.49 -0.24
C GLY A 111 -13.81 8.25 0.43
N LYS A 112 -14.91 7.75 -0.14
CA LYS A 112 -15.68 6.62 0.41
C LYS A 112 -15.09 5.24 0.07
N ASP A 113 -14.26 5.17 -0.97
CA ASP A 113 -13.84 3.90 -1.61
C ASP A 113 -12.36 3.55 -1.42
N ILE A 114 -11.55 4.43 -0.81
CA ILE A 114 -10.15 4.12 -0.47
C ILE A 114 -9.89 4.35 1.01
N MET A 115 -9.19 3.38 1.58
CA MET A 115 -8.55 3.51 2.88
C MET A 115 -7.10 3.03 2.78
N LEU A 116 -6.15 3.96 2.77
CA LEU A 116 -4.73 3.64 2.71
C LEU A 116 -4.19 3.36 4.11
N VAL A 117 -3.66 2.15 4.30
CA VAL A 117 -3.18 1.65 5.59
C VAL A 117 -1.65 1.64 5.60
N PRO A 118 -1.00 2.39 6.50
CA PRO A 118 0.46 2.50 6.50
C PRO A 118 1.14 1.26 7.10
N PHE A 119 2.18 0.77 6.43
CA PHE A 119 3.06 -0.30 6.87
C PHE A 119 4.53 0.06 6.69
N LYS A 120 5.39 -0.50 7.54
CA LYS A 120 6.84 -0.45 7.33
C LYS A 120 7.16 -1.49 6.26
N THR A 121 7.68 -1.08 5.11
CA THR A 121 7.89 -1.97 3.95
C THR A 121 9.36 -2.28 3.71
N ARG A 122 10.27 -1.45 4.21
CA ARG A 122 11.72 -1.65 4.11
C ARG A 122 12.47 -1.25 5.38
N ALA A 123 13.72 -1.71 5.49
CA ALA A 123 14.64 -1.20 6.49
C ALA A 123 15.11 0.22 6.10
N GLN A 124 15.46 1.03 7.10
CA GLN A 124 16.05 2.33 6.85
C GLN A 124 17.51 2.11 6.43
N LEU A 125 17.92 2.65 5.28
CA LEU A 125 19.31 2.56 4.81
C LEU A 125 20.09 3.79 5.28
N VAL A 126 19.47 4.97 5.16
CA VAL A 126 20.01 6.26 5.60
C VAL A 126 18.98 6.99 6.47
N LYS A 127 19.46 7.78 7.44
CA LYS A 127 18.61 8.63 8.28
C LYS A 127 17.79 9.57 7.39
N GLY A 128 16.47 9.51 7.51
CA GLY A 128 15.53 10.32 6.72
C GLY A 128 14.90 9.59 5.53
N ASP A 129 15.32 8.36 5.22
CA ASP A 129 14.63 7.53 4.22
C ASP A 129 13.19 7.26 4.62
N SER A 130 12.29 7.32 3.64
CA SER A 130 10.96 6.77 3.81
C SER A 130 11.03 5.25 3.86
N VAL A 131 10.50 4.71 4.96
CA VAL A 131 10.33 3.26 5.17
C VAL A 131 8.88 2.83 5.10
N THR A 132 7.98 3.77 4.78
CA THR A 132 6.54 3.58 4.88
C THR A 132 5.94 3.42 3.50
N GLY A 133 5.26 2.30 3.29
CA GLY A 133 4.30 2.12 2.22
C GLY A 133 2.88 2.10 2.76
N TYR A 134 1.93 2.15 1.83
CA TYR A 134 0.51 2.19 2.09
C TYR A 134 -0.17 1.14 1.23
N VAL A 135 -0.99 0.30 1.85
CA VAL A 135 -1.84 -0.65 1.13
C VAL A 135 -3.27 -0.13 1.13
N ASN A 136 -3.96 -0.25 0.01
CA ASN A 136 -5.40 -0.01 -0.04
C ASN A 136 -6.11 -1.16 0.70
N TRP A 137 -6.78 -0.85 1.80
CA TRP A 137 -7.54 -1.84 2.59
C TRP A 137 -8.52 -2.64 1.72
N HIS A 138 -9.16 -2.01 0.74
CA HIS A 138 -10.14 -2.66 -0.13
C HIS A 138 -9.49 -3.64 -1.12
N ALA A 139 -8.18 -3.54 -1.34
CA ALA A 139 -7.40 -4.45 -2.16
C ALA A 139 -6.79 -5.62 -1.35
N VAL A 140 -6.88 -5.61 -0.02
CA VAL A 140 -6.39 -6.71 0.81
C VAL A 140 -7.35 -7.90 0.70
N GLU A 141 -6.82 -9.04 0.29
CA GLU A 141 -7.56 -10.31 0.27
C GLU A 141 -7.49 -10.98 1.64
N ARG A 142 -6.27 -11.14 2.18
CA ARG A 142 -6.05 -11.77 3.48
C ARG A 142 -4.70 -11.39 4.09
N VAL A 143 -4.63 -11.53 5.42
CA VAL A 143 -3.36 -11.45 6.16
C VAL A 143 -2.99 -12.84 6.65
N LEU A 144 -1.86 -13.35 6.18
CA LEU A 144 -1.33 -14.65 6.57
C LEU A 144 -0.58 -14.58 7.90
N SER A 145 -0.09 -15.74 8.36
CA SER A 145 0.77 -15.81 9.53
C SER A 145 2.01 -14.91 9.37
N ARG A 146 2.55 -14.44 10.50
CA ARG A 146 3.70 -13.50 10.57
C ARG A 146 3.46 -12.08 10.03
N GLY A 147 2.29 -11.75 9.48
CA GLY A 147 1.97 -10.39 9.03
C GLY A 147 2.16 -10.14 7.54
N ARG A 148 2.26 -11.22 6.77
CA ARG A 148 2.25 -11.26 5.32
C ARG A 148 0.89 -10.79 4.78
N ILE A 149 0.87 -9.79 3.91
CA ILE A 149 -0.35 -9.17 3.37
C ILE A 149 -0.51 -9.62 1.92
N VAL A 150 -1.58 -10.36 1.64
CA VAL A 150 -1.92 -10.83 0.28
C VAL A 150 -3.00 -9.94 -0.29
N LEU A 151 -2.77 -9.47 -1.51
CA LEU A 151 -3.67 -8.61 -2.27
C LEU A 151 -4.65 -9.44 -3.12
N LYS A 152 -5.73 -8.82 -3.58
CA LYS A 152 -6.74 -9.46 -4.45
C LYS A 152 -6.17 -9.90 -5.80
N SER A 153 -5.14 -9.21 -6.30
CA SER A 153 -4.34 -9.68 -7.44
C SER A 153 -3.57 -10.99 -7.19
N GLY A 154 -3.51 -11.47 -5.95
CA GLY A 154 -2.71 -12.64 -5.54
C GLY A 154 -1.27 -12.30 -5.13
N ARG A 155 -0.81 -11.06 -5.39
CA ARG A 155 0.52 -10.58 -4.99
C ARG A 155 0.65 -10.37 -3.49
N GLU A 156 1.88 -10.32 -3.00
CA GLU A 156 2.18 -9.89 -1.64
C GLU A 156 2.62 -8.44 -1.56
N PHE A 157 2.05 -7.72 -0.59
CA PHE A 157 2.52 -6.38 -0.25
C PHE A 157 3.69 -6.48 0.76
N PRO A 158 4.82 -5.78 0.55
CA PRO A 158 5.97 -5.86 1.43
C PRO A 158 5.63 -5.32 2.82
N CYS A 159 5.96 -6.08 3.87
CA CYS A 159 5.65 -5.71 5.24
C CYS A 159 6.67 -6.27 6.23
N LEU A 160 7.35 -5.37 6.95
CA LEU A 160 8.29 -5.68 8.03
C LEU A 160 7.67 -5.54 9.43
N ASN A 161 6.38 -5.23 9.51
CA ASN A 161 5.68 -5.19 10.79
C ASN A 161 5.35 -6.61 11.28
N LYS A 162 5.44 -6.83 12.59
CA LYS A 162 5.04 -8.11 13.21
C LYS A 162 3.56 -8.38 12.95
N GLY A 163 3.17 -9.64 12.79
CA GLY A 163 1.78 -10.04 12.54
C GLY A 163 0.74 -9.46 13.50
N ARG A 164 1.07 -9.28 14.79
CA ARG A 164 0.18 -8.60 15.75
C ARG A 164 -0.13 -7.15 15.33
N THR A 165 0.88 -6.39 14.93
CA THR A 165 0.73 -5.01 14.45
C THR A 165 -0.05 -4.97 13.15
N VAL A 166 0.19 -5.92 12.24
CA VAL A 166 -0.53 -6.00 10.97
C VAL A 166 -2.02 -6.24 11.20
N LYS A 167 -2.36 -7.26 11.99
CA LYS A 167 -3.76 -7.55 12.36
C LYS A 167 -4.44 -6.36 13.03
N GLN A 168 -3.76 -5.70 13.98
CA GLN A 168 -4.30 -4.52 14.65
C GLN A 168 -4.60 -3.39 13.66
N ARG A 169 -3.69 -3.09 12.73
CA ARG A 169 -3.89 -2.06 11.71
C ARG A 169 -5.00 -2.42 10.72
N MET A 170 -5.15 -3.69 10.36
CA MET A 170 -6.26 -4.15 9.52
C MET A 170 -7.61 -3.98 10.21
N VAL A 171 -7.72 -4.32 11.49
CA VAL A 171 -8.95 -4.06 12.28
C VAL A 171 -9.24 -2.56 12.36
N GLN A 172 -8.22 -1.73 12.59
CA GLN A 172 -8.36 -0.28 12.60
C GLN A 172 -8.81 0.27 11.24
N ALA A 173 -8.29 -0.26 10.14
CA ALA A 173 -8.69 0.10 8.79
C ALA A 173 -10.15 -0.31 8.50
N GLN A 174 -10.54 -1.53 8.89
CA GLN A 174 -11.90 -2.03 8.75
C GLN A 174 -12.90 -1.14 9.50
N LEU A 175 -12.63 -0.83 10.77
CA LEU A 175 -13.45 0.08 11.57
C LEU A 175 -13.43 1.50 10.98
N GLY A 176 -12.27 1.96 10.53
CA GLY A 176 -12.11 3.24 9.87
C GLY A 176 -12.97 3.37 8.61
N ALA A 177 -13.02 2.33 7.77
CA ALA A 177 -13.85 2.32 6.57
C ALA A 177 -15.34 2.43 6.91
N VAL A 178 -15.81 1.71 7.93
CA VAL A 178 -17.20 1.82 8.42
C VAL A 178 -17.50 3.23 8.94
N LEU A 179 -16.59 3.82 9.71
CA LEU A 179 -16.71 5.17 10.24
C LEU A 179 -16.75 6.22 9.13
N MET A 180 -15.87 6.09 8.13
CA MET A 180 -15.83 6.97 6.96
C MET A 180 -17.10 6.87 6.12
N GLY A 181 -17.63 5.66 5.93
CA GLY A 181 -18.91 5.48 5.23
C GLY A 181 -20.08 6.20 5.94
N LYS A 182 -20.04 6.36 7.27
CA LYS A 182 -21.01 7.20 7.99
C LYS A 182 -20.68 8.69 7.85
N TYR A 183 -19.41 9.04 7.99
CA TYR A 183 -18.91 10.41 7.90
C TYR A 183 -19.28 11.07 6.56
N TYR A 184 -19.08 10.36 5.43
CA TYR A 184 -19.44 10.86 4.11
C TYR A 184 -20.95 10.85 3.83
N ARG A 185 -21.72 9.89 4.37
CA ARG A 185 -23.19 9.85 4.24
C ARG A 185 -23.91 10.94 5.02
N ALA A 186 -23.37 11.36 6.17
CA ALA A 186 -23.96 12.39 7.02
C ALA A 186 -23.92 13.81 6.41
N GLY A 187 -23.55 13.95 5.13
CA GLY A 187 -23.65 15.23 4.44
C GLY A 187 -22.51 16.19 4.73
N TYR A 188 -21.33 15.71 5.15
CA TYR A 188 -20.09 16.47 4.92
C TYR A 188 -19.87 16.56 3.41
N ARG A 189 -20.61 17.46 2.75
CA ARG A 189 -20.39 17.92 1.38
C ARG A 189 -19.09 18.70 1.36
N GLY A 190 -17.97 17.99 1.35
CA GLY A 190 -16.76 18.54 0.74
C GLY A 190 -17.14 18.88 -0.69
N LYS A 191 -17.10 20.16 -1.05
CA LYS A 191 -17.19 20.61 -2.44
C LYS A 191 -16.04 19.93 -3.19
N GLY A 192 -16.27 18.84 -3.92
CA GLY A 192 -15.16 18.19 -4.63
C GLY A 192 -15.47 16.92 -5.41
N TYR A 193 -16.31 16.02 -4.92
CA TYR A 193 -16.65 14.82 -5.69
C TYR A 193 -17.90 15.10 -6.54
N ARG A 194 -17.70 15.34 -7.83
CA ARG A 194 -18.75 15.13 -8.82
C ARG A 194 -18.84 13.62 -9.04
N GLU A 195 -20.06 13.08 -8.91
CA GLU A 195 -20.41 11.74 -9.40
C GLU A 195 -20.36 11.69 -10.93
#